data_AF-A0A956CWT2-F1
#
_entry.id   AF-A0A956CWT2-F1
#
_cell.length_a   1.000
_cell.length_b   1.000
_cell.length_c   1.000
_cell.angle_alpha   90.00
_cell.angle_beta   90.00
_cell.angle_gamma   90.00
#
_symmetry.space_group_name_H-M   'P 1'
#
loop_
_entity.id
_entity.type
_entity.pdbx_description
1 polymer ?
#
loop_
_entity_poly.entity_id
_entity_poly.type
_entity_poly.pdbx_seq_one_letter_code
_entity_poly.pdbx_strand_id
1 'polypeptide(L)'
;MNESSSSARPLAVLRALIDAVDRDVLQLLGRRMALVAEVADTKRHTGKRIRDFERERQILDDRRDRGERLGLSSGVIESMWRLVLWASRDKQSELRAEVPLDVEPVTVAIIGGKGGMGRLMARLFGDLGHAVMVADLDTDLSPIEAAKHADVVVVSVPIDVTEAVIREVGPHVRRDALLMDVTSVKEAPLAAMLASTEASVVATHPMFGPNVHSLQGQRVVVCPGRGEAWEAWLRKQLAARGLEITDATAAQHDRAMAVVQVLNHYQ
;
A
#
# COMPACT_ATOMS: atom_id res chain seq x y z
N MET A 1 46.88 -3.39 50.09
CA MET A 1 47.39 -3.98 48.84
C MET A 1 46.21 -4.36 47.98
N ASN A 2 46.23 -3.88 46.74
CA ASN A 2 45.33 -4.10 45.60
C ASN A 2 43.84 -3.80 45.75
N GLU A 3 43.53 -2.53 45.44
CA GLU A 3 42.32 -2.12 44.75
C GLU A 3 42.14 -2.93 43.46
N SER A 4 41.06 -3.71 43.35
CA SER A 4 40.62 -4.30 42.10
C SER A 4 39.98 -3.19 41.25
N SER A 5 40.81 -2.44 40.52
CA SER A 5 40.36 -1.57 39.44
C SER A 5 39.75 -2.45 38.33
N SER A 6 38.43 -2.57 38.30
CA SER A 6 37.70 -3.10 37.16
C SER A 6 37.98 -2.21 35.95
N SER A 7 38.77 -2.69 35.00
CA SER A 7 39.14 -1.94 33.79
C SER A 7 37.94 -1.85 32.85
N ALA A 8 36.99 -0.97 33.14
CA ALA A 8 35.92 -0.63 32.21
C ALA A 8 36.52 -0.12 30.90
N ARG A 9 36.11 -0.71 29.77
CA ARG A 9 36.60 -0.30 28.44
C ARG A 9 36.32 1.20 28.24
N PRO A 10 37.26 1.97 27.66
CA PRO A 10 37.00 3.38 27.32
C PRO A 10 35.77 3.50 26.41
N LEU A 11 34.98 4.55 26.60
CA LEU A 11 33.74 4.78 25.84
C LEU A 11 33.96 4.76 24.32
N ALA A 12 35.08 5.32 23.84
CA ALA A 12 35.44 5.32 22.43
C ALA A 12 35.62 3.89 21.87
N VAL A 13 36.22 2.99 22.66
CA VAL A 13 36.40 1.59 22.28
C VAL A 13 35.06 0.87 22.25
N LEU A 14 34.19 1.11 23.24
CA LEU A 14 32.84 0.54 23.26
C LEU A 14 32.01 0.98 22.05
N ARG A 15 32.07 2.27 21.66
CA ARG A 15 31.39 2.78 20.48
C ARG A 15 31.91 2.13 19.19
N ALA A 16 33.23 2.03 19.02
CA ALA A 16 33.81 1.37 17.84
C ALA A 16 33.41 -0.11 17.72
N LEU A 17 33.25 -0.80 18.85
CA LEU A 17 32.75 -2.18 18.87
C LEU A 17 31.28 -2.27 18.51
N ILE A 18 30.44 -1.33 18.98
CA ILE A 18 29.04 -1.22 18.58
C ILE A 18 28.95 -0.96 17.06
N ASP A 19 29.71 0.00 16.54
CA ASP A 19 29.73 0.30 15.11
C ASP A 19 30.13 -0.93 14.26
N ALA A 20 31.00 -1.81 14.79
CA ALA A 20 31.36 -3.05 14.13
C ALA A 20 30.20 -4.05 14.11
N VAL A 21 29.51 -4.22 15.25
CA VAL A 21 28.31 -5.06 15.33
C VAL A 21 27.21 -4.53 14.40
N ASP A 22 27.01 -3.22 14.34
CA ASP A 22 26.01 -2.60 13.47
C ASP A 22 26.33 -2.85 11.99
N ARG A 23 27.60 -2.77 11.59
CA ARG A 23 28.03 -3.17 10.24
C ARG A 23 27.71 -4.64 9.95
N ASP A 24 27.95 -5.53 10.91
CA ASP A 24 27.64 -6.96 10.75
C ASP A 24 26.13 -7.20 10.62
N VAL A 25 25.31 -6.48 11.41
CA VAL A 25 23.84 -6.53 11.30
C VAL A 25 23.39 -6.10 9.90
N LEU A 26 23.94 -5.01 9.36
CA LEU A 26 23.61 -4.55 8.01
C LEU A 26 24.02 -5.57 6.93
N GLN A 27 25.19 -6.19 7.06
CA GLN A 27 25.62 -7.25 6.13
C GLN A 27 24.71 -8.47 6.20
N LEU A 28 24.31 -8.90 7.40
CA LEU A 28 23.39 -10.02 7.60
C LEU A 28 21.99 -9.72 7.02
N LEU A 29 21.49 -8.50 7.19
CA LEU A 29 20.24 -8.06 6.58
C LEU A 29 20.34 -8.06 5.05
N GLY A 30 21.45 -7.57 4.48
CA GLY A 30 21.71 -7.62 3.03
C GLY A 30 21.71 -9.04 2.48
N ARG A 31 22.43 -9.96 3.15
CA ARG A 31 22.43 -11.40 2.78
C ARG A 31 21.03 -12.01 2.89
N ARG A 32 20.26 -11.65 3.91
CA ARG A 32 18.87 -12.09 4.06
C ARG A 32 17.99 -11.59 2.92
N MET A 33 18.18 -10.35 2.44
CA MET A 33 17.44 -9.81 1.30
C MET A 33 17.77 -10.52 -0.02
N ALA A 34 19.01 -10.96 -0.22
CA ALA A 34 19.38 -11.78 -1.37
C ALA A 34 18.61 -13.13 -1.36
N LEU A 35 18.56 -13.81 -0.22
CA LEU A 35 17.77 -15.04 -0.06
C LEU A 35 16.27 -14.81 -0.27
N VAL A 36 15.75 -13.65 0.15
CA VAL A 36 14.36 -13.27 -0.10
C VAL A 36 14.08 -13.14 -1.59
N ALA A 37 15.02 -12.63 -2.40
CA ALA A 37 14.89 -12.60 -3.85
C ALA A 37 14.81 -14.00 -4.46
N GLU A 38 15.64 -14.94 -4.01
CA GLU A 38 15.57 -16.36 -4.44
C GLU A 38 14.24 -17.02 -4.05
N VAL A 39 13.71 -16.70 -2.87
CA VAL A 39 12.37 -17.14 -2.44
C VAL A 39 11.30 -16.54 -3.34
N ALA A 40 11.43 -15.27 -3.74
CA ALA A 40 10.54 -14.60 -4.67
C ALA A 40 10.51 -15.33 -6.03
N ASP A 41 11.69 -15.67 -6.57
CA ASP A 41 11.83 -16.48 -7.78
C ASP A 41 11.16 -17.85 -7.64
N THR A 42 11.41 -18.56 -6.55
CA THR A 42 10.82 -19.88 -6.33
C THR A 42 9.30 -19.83 -6.23
N LYS A 43 8.75 -18.83 -5.53
CA LYS A 43 7.30 -18.63 -5.39
C LYS A 43 6.64 -18.33 -6.74
N ARG A 44 7.29 -17.55 -7.62
CA ARG A 44 6.82 -17.31 -9.00
C ARG A 44 6.61 -18.62 -9.77
N HIS A 45 7.60 -19.52 -9.72
CA HIS A 45 7.55 -20.78 -10.48
C HIS A 45 6.60 -21.83 -9.87
N THR A 46 6.24 -21.69 -8.59
CA THR A 46 5.44 -22.69 -7.86
C THR A 46 4.02 -22.24 -7.56
N GLY A 47 3.63 -21.01 -7.92
CA GLY A 47 2.28 -20.47 -7.71
C GLY A 47 1.85 -20.32 -6.25
N LYS A 48 2.77 -20.45 -5.28
CA LYS A 48 2.46 -20.33 -3.85
C LYS A 48 2.25 -18.86 -3.47
N ARG A 49 1.17 -18.58 -2.72
CA ARG A 49 0.86 -17.23 -2.19
C ARG A 49 2.03 -16.70 -1.35
N ILE A 50 2.33 -15.41 -1.48
CA ILE A 50 3.46 -14.79 -0.75
C ILE A 50 3.22 -14.75 0.77
N ARG A 51 1.99 -14.44 1.20
CA ARG A 51 1.63 -14.35 2.62
C ARG A 51 1.18 -15.70 3.15
N ASP A 52 2.09 -16.32 3.89
CA ASP A 52 1.81 -17.48 4.72
C ASP A 52 1.74 -16.99 6.18
N PHE A 53 0.51 -16.72 6.64
CA PHE A 53 0.26 -16.21 8.00
C PHE A 53 0.77 -17.16 9.07
N GLU A 54 0.69 -18.47 8.82
CA GLU A 54 1.16 -19.47 9.75
C GLU A 54 2.68 -19.43 9.85
N ARG A 55 3.37 -19.37 8.70
CA ARG A 55 4.83 -19.25 8.66
C ARG A 55 5.33 -17.98 9.31
N GLU A 56 4.65 -16.86 9.10
CA GLU A 56 5.04 -15.58 9.70
C GLU A 56 4.86 -15.59 11.22
N ARG A 57 3.76 -16.15 11.72
CA ARG A 57 3.56 -16.34 13.16
C ARG A 57 4.66 -17.22 13.76
N GLN A 58 4.96 -18.36 13.11
CA GLN A 58 6.05 -19.24 13.53
C GLN A 58 7.41 -18.52 13.58
N ILE A 59 7.70 -17.65 12.61
CA ILE A 59 8.93 -16.86 12.59
C ILE A 59 8.95 -15.89 13.77
N LEU A 60 7.85 -15.18 14.05
CA LEU A 60 7.80 -14.24 15.17
C LEU A 60 7.96 -14.94 16.52
N ASP A 61 7.28 -16.07 16.72
CA ASP A 61 7.38 -16.87 17.94
C ASP A 61 8.81 -17.39 18.16
N ASP A 62 9.42 -18.03 17.15
CA ASP A 62 10.81 -18.52 17.22
C ASP A 62 11.83 -17.39 17.47
N ARG A 63 11.59 -16.18 16.96
CA ARG A 63 12.51 -15.04 17.15
C ARG A 63 12.35 -14.42 18.54
N ARG A 64 11.14 -14.34 19.07
CA ARG A 64 10.88 -13.94 20.46
C ARG A 64 11.60 -14.87 21.43
N ASP A 65 11.41 -16.18 21.30
CA ASP A 65 12.02 -17.18 22.18
C ASP A 65 13.55 -17.10 22.16
N ARG A 66 14.15 -16.92 20.98
CA ARG A 66 15.61 -16.77 20.85
C ARG A 66 16.09 -15.44 21.42
N GLY A 67 15.34 -14.36 21.21
CA GLY A 67 15.62 -13.05 21.76
C GLY A 67 15.66 -13.07 23.28
N GLU A 68 14.67 -13.69 23.91
CA GLU A 68 14.59 -13.83 25.37
C GLU A 68 15.78 -14.61 25.93
N ARG A 69 16.22 -15.70 25.27
CA ARG A 69 17.42 -16.45 25.67
C ARG A 69 18.72 -15.64 25.59
N LEU A 70 18.74 -14.59 24.77
CA LEU A 70 19.86 -13.64 24.67
C LEU A 70 19.72 -12.45 25.62
N GLY A 71 18.68 -12.42 26.47
CA GLY A 71 18.40 -11.32 27.39
C GLY A 71 17.74 -10.10 26.72
N LEU A 72 17.19 -10.25 25.52
CA LEU A 72 16.52 -9.19 24.78
C LEU A 72 15.01 -9.23 25.05
N SER A 73 14.39 -8.04 25.10
CA SER A 73 12.93 -7.92 25.26
C SER A 73 12.21 -8.54 24.06
N SER A 74 11.28 -9.46 24.30
CA SER A 74 10.48 -10.09 23.25
C SER A 74 9.65 -9.07 22.47
N GLY A 75 9.12 -8.03 23.12
CA GLY A 75 8.39 -6.95 22.43
C GLY A 75 9.27 -6.15 21.46
N VAL A 76 10.54 -5.90 21.84
CA VAL A 76 11.50 -5.21 20.97
C VAL A 76 11.88 -6.10 19.78
N ILE A 77 12.19 -7.38 20.02
CA ILE A 77 12.53 -8.33 18.97
C ILE A 77 11.37 -8.53 18.00
N GLU A 78 10.14 -8.68 18.51
CA GLU A 78 8.96 -8.80 17.67
C GLU A 78 8.80 -7.57 16.76
N SER A 79 8.94 -6.36 17.30
CA SER A 79 8.84 -5.12 16.53
C SER A 79 9.91 -5.03 15.44
N MET A 80 11.17 -5.32 15.78
CA MET A 80 12.27 -5.36 14.80
C MET A 80 12.02 -6.40 13.71
N TRP A 81 11.55 -7.59 14.08
CA TRP A 81 11.34 -8.66 13.12
C TRP A 81 10.11 -8.43 12.24
N ARG A 82 9.09 -7.75 12.74
CA ARG A 82 7.97 -7.26 11.92
C ARG A 82 8.46 -6.31 10.83
N LEU A 83 9.39 -5.40 11.14
CA LEU A 83 10.03 -4.52 10.14
C LEU A 83 10.86 -5.32 9.12
N VAL A 84 11.64 -6.30 9.57
CA VAL A 84 12.43 -7.17 8.68
C VAL A 84 11.52 -7.99 7.76
N LEU A 85 10.44 -8.57 8.29
CA LEU A 85 9.44 -9.29 7.49
C LEU A 85 8.76 -8.37 6.49
N TRP A 86 8.38 -7.17 6.92
CA TRP A 86 7.84 -6.13 6.04
C TRP A 86 8.79 -5.82 4.88
N ALA A 87 10.07 -5.53 5.14
CA ALA A 87 11.06 -5.26 4.09
C ALA A 87 11.27 -6.46 3.15
N SER A 88 11.09 -7.68 3.66
CA SER A 88 11.15 -8.90 2.84
C SER A 88 10.00 -8.98 1.85
N ARG A 89 8.79 -8.59 2.29
CA ARG A 89 7.60 -8.60 1.44
C ARG A 89 7.69 -7.49 0.41
N ASP A 90 8.11 -6.31 0.82
CA ASP A 90 8.35 -5.16 -0.06
C ASP A 90 9.31 -5.54 -1.19
N LYS A 91 10.42 -6.22 -0.86
CA LYS A 91 11.36 -6.72 -1.88
C LYS A 91 10.74 -7.78 -2.80
N GLN A 92 9.91 -8.68 -2.28
CA GLN A 92 9.18 -9.66 -3.10
C GLN A 92 8.17 -8.98 -4.04
N SER A 93 7.51 -7.91 -3.57
CA SER A 93 6.58 -7.08 -4.34
C SER A 93 7.29 -6.35 -5.49
N GLU A 94 8.40 -5.65 -5.21
CA GLU A 94 9.24 -4.99 -6.23
C GLU A 94 9.67 -5.95 -7.34
N LEU A 95 10.00 -7.18 -6.98
CA LEU A 95 10.44 -8.20 -7.93
C LEU A 95 9.29 -8.82 -8.72
N ARG A 96 8.04 -8.35 -8.56
CA ARG A 96 6.84 -8.91 -9.21
C ARG A 96 6.59 -10.39 -8.88
N ALA A 97 7.00 -10.87 -7.69
CA ALA A 97 6.55 -12.19 -7.22
C ALA A 97 5.05 -12.20 -6.83
N GLU A 98 4.42 -11.03 -6.80
CA GLU A 98 3.02 -10.81 -6.41
C GLU A 98 2.01 -10.89 -7.54
N VAL A 99 2.41 -10.99 -8.80
CA VAL A 99 1.43 -11.14 -9.89
C VAL A 99 0.84 -12.55 -9.76
N PRO A 100 -0.43 -12.70 -9.36
CA PRO A 100 -1.05 -14.01 -9.41
C PRO A 100 -1.10 -14.38 -10.89
N LEU A 101 -0.61 -15.56 -11.24
CA LEU A 101 -0.57 -16.04 -12.64
C LEU A 101 -1.96 -16.07 -13.32
N ASP A 102 -3.04 -15.91 -12.55
CA ASP A 102 -4.44 -15.94 -12.97
C ASP A 102 -5.18 -14.59 -12.90
N VAL A 103 -4.51 -13.43 -12.82
CA VAL A 103 -5.20 -12.13 -12.96
C VAL A 103 -5.18 -11.71 -14.42
N GLU A 104 -6.34 -11.77 -15.08
CA GLU A 104 -6.51 -11.17 -16.40
C GLU A 104 -6.16 -9.67 -16.34
N PRO A 105 -5.17 -9.21 -17.13
CA PRO A 105 -4.82 -7.80 -17.17
C PRO A 105 -6.00 -6.97 -17.66
N VAL A 106 -6.38 -5.97 -16.88
CA VAL A 106 -7.34 -4.93 -17.29
C VAL A 106 -6.61 -3.63 -17.58
N THR A 107 -7.31 -2.71 -18.24
CA THR A 107 -6.84 -1.35 -18.51
C THR A 107 -7.34 -0.40 -17.44
N VAL A 108 -6.43 0.32 -16.79
CA VAL A 108 -6.71 1.28 -15.71
C VAL A 108 -6.33 2.69 -16.17
N ALA A 109 -7.29 3.61 -16.23
CA ALA A 109 -7.05 5.03 -16.45
C ALA A 109 -6.93 5.77 -15.12
N ILE A 110 -5.85 6.53 -14.94
CA ILE A 110 -5.66 7.41 -13.78
C ILE A 110 -5.82 8.86 -14.24
N ILE A 111 -6.91 9.51 -13.80
CA ILE A 111 -7.19 10.92 -14.04
C ILE A 111 -6.55 11.75 -12.94
N GLY A 112 -5.70 12.72 -13.30
CA GLY A 112 -4.79 13.36 -12.35
C GLY A 112 -3.55 12.52 -12.04
N GLY A 113 -3.14 11.66 -13.00
CA GLY A 113 -2.08 10.66 -12.79
C GLY A 113 -0.67 11.23 -12.61
N LYS A 114 -0.40 12.50 -12.97
CA LYS A 114 0.85 13.20 -12.61
C LYS A 114 0.81 13.79 -11.20
N GLY A 115 -0.32 13.72 -10.49
CA GLY A 115 -0.40 14.04 -9.06
C GLY A 115 0.38 13.03 -8.20
N GLY A 116 0.65 13.38 -6.94
CA GLY A 116 1.34 12.48 -6.00
C GLY A 116 0.60 11.15 -5.82
N MET A 117 -0.70 11.22 -5.49
CA MET A 117 -1.52 10.02 -5.31
C MET A 117 -1.79 9.31 -6.64
N GLY A 118 -1.94 10.07 -7.73
CA GLY A 118 -2.12 9.52 -9.08
C GLY A 118 -0.94 8.63 -9.51
N ARG A 119 0.30 9.10 -9.29
CA ARG A 119 1.51 8.28 -9.52
C ARG A 119 1.56 7.03 -8.65
N LEU A 120 1.11 7.13 -7.40
CA LEU A 120 1.06 5.99 -6.49
C LEU A 120 0.04 4.95 -6.98
N MET A 121 -1.16 5.38 -7.41
CA MET A 121 -2.16 4.50 -8.01
C MET A 121 -1.67 3.86 -9.32
N ALA A 122 -1.03 4.64 -10.19
CA ALA A 122 -0.44 4.13 -11.42
C ALA A 122 0.59 3.03 -11.14
N ARG A 123 1.45 3.22 -10.12
CA ARG A 123 2.37 2.17 -9.66
C ARG A 123 1.61 0.97 -9.08
N LEU A 124 0.61 1.20 -8.22
CA LEU A 124 -0.22 0.17 -7.58
C LEU A 124 -0.88 -0.78 -8.60
N PHE A 125 -1.48 -0.26 -9.65
CA PHE A 125 -2.08 -1.12 -10.67
C PHE A 125 -1.02 -1.68 -11.64
N GLY A 126 0.03 -0.91 -11.94
CA GLY A 126 1.13 -1.34 -12.80
C GLY A 126 1.90 -2.56 -12.29
N ASP A 127 2.32 -2.59 -11.01
CA ASP A 127 3.05 -3.78 -10.50
C ASP A 127 2.14 -5.01 -10.28
N LEU A 128 0.81 -4.85 -10.35
CA LEU A 128 -0.14 -5.98 -10.42
C LEU A 128 -0.30 -6.53 -11.86
N GLY A 129 0.37 -5.93 -12.84
CA GLY A 129 0.34 -6.38 -14.23
C GLY A 129 -0.75 -5.76 -15.09
N HIS A 130 -1.43 -4.71 -14.62
CA HIS A 130 -2.45 -4.01 -15.41
C HIS A 130 -1.84 -3.02 -16.41
N ALA A 131 -2.52 -2.77 -17.51
CA ALA A 131 -2.17 -1.70 -18.45
C ALA A 131 -2.63 -0.37 -17.86
N VAL A 132 -1.72 0.59 -17.67
CA VAL A 132 -2.04 1.87 -17.03
C VAL A 132 -1.98 3.00 -18.04
N MET A 133 -3.08 3.73 -18.17
CA MET A 133 -3.19 4.98 -18.91
C MET A 133 -3.16 6.15 -17.92
N VAL A 134 -2.37 7.18 -18.22
CA VAL A 134 -2.28 8.39 -17.40
C VAL A 134 -2.84 9.56 -18.20
N ALA A 135 -3.86 10.21 -17.64
CA ALA A 135 -4.42 11.46 -18.15
C ALA A 135 -4.30 12.56 -17.08
N ASP A 136 -3.82 13.72 -17.49
CA ASP A 136 -3.63 14.92 -16.66
C ASP A 136 -3.74 16.18 -17.54
N LEU A 137 -3.62 17.37 -16.96
CA LEU A 137 -3.77 18.64 -17.68
C LEU A 137 -2.78 18.78 -18.86
N ASP A 138 -1.56 18.24 -18.70
CA ASP A 138 -0.47 18.36 -19.68
C ASP A 138 -0.17 17.02 -20.38
N THR A 139 -1.18 16.18 -20.61
CA THR A 139 -1.03 14.94 -21.40
C THR A 139 -1.78 15.01 -22.71
N ASP A 140 -1.23 14.41 -23.76
CA ASP A 140 -1.92 14.30 -25.05
C ASP A 140 -3.22 13.47 -24.93
N LEU A 141 -3.22 12.47 -24.03
CA LEU A 141 -4.40 11.69 -23.72
C LEU A 141 -5.33 12.48 -22.80
N SER A 142 -6.53 12.80 -23.28
CA SER A 142 -7.53 13.49 -22.47
C SER A 142 -8.19 12.55 -21.44
N PRO A 143 -8.70 13.07 -20.30
CA PRO A 143 -9.44 12.27 -19.32
C PRO A 143 -10.64 11.52 -19.91
N ILE A 144 -11.37 12.18 -20.81
CA ILE A 144 -12.52 11.59 -21.51
C ILE A 144 -12.10 10.43 -22.41
N GLU A 145 -11.01 10.58 -23.18
CA GLU A 145 -10.51 9.50 -24.03
C GLU A 145 -9.98 8.33 -23.22
N ALA A 146 -9.27 8.59 -22.12
CA ALA A 146 -8.80 7.53 -21.23
C ALA A 146 -9.97 6.71 -20.66
N ALA A 147 -11.05 7.39 -20.23
CA ALA A 147 -12.21 6.74 -19.63
C ALA A 147 -13.01 5.85 -20.59
N LYS A 148 -13.05 6.18 -21.89
CA LYS A 148 -13.70 5.34 -22.91
C LYS A 148 -13.00 3.99 -23.08
N HIS A 149 -11.69 3.95 -22.88
CA HIS A 149 -10.85 2.78 -23.18
C HIS A 149 -10.48 1.95 -21.95
N ALA A 150 -10.66 2.47 -20.74
CA ALA A 150 -10.34 1.76 -19.52
C ALA A 150 -11.49 0.89 -18.98
N ASP A 151 -11.11 -0.23 -18.36
CA ASP A 151 -11.99 -1.07 -17.52
C ASP A 151 -12.15 -0.49 -16.12
N VAL A 152 -11.15 0.27 -15.65
CA VAL A 152 -11.18 0.96 -14.36
C VAL A 152 -10.72 2.39 -14.55
N VAL A 153 -11.52 3.36 -14.09
CA VAL A 153 -11.20 4.79 -14.11
C VAL A 153 -11.04 5.26 -12.68
N VAL A 154 -9.85 5.77 -12.35
CA VAL A 154 -9.50 6.29 -11.03
C VAL A 154 -9.39 7.81 -11.10
N VAL A 155 -10.23 8.52 -10.36
CA VAL A 155 -10.17 9.97 -10.20
C VAL A 155 -9.26 10.32 -9.02
N SER A 156 -8.12 10.93 -9.32
CA SER A 156 -7.07 11.32 -8.37
C SER A 156 -6.67 12.78 -8.56
N VAL A 157 -7.64 13.68 -8.48
CA VAL A 157 -7.45 15.14 -8.63
C VAL A 157 -7.67 15.87 -7.29
N PRO A 158 -7.31 17.16 -7.16
CA PRO A 158 -7.62 17.96 -5.98
C PRO A 158 -9.13 18.01 -5.66
N ILE A 159 -9.45 18.04 -4.37
CA ILE A 159 -10.82 17.89 -3.84
C ILE A 159 -11.79 18.92 -4.44
N ASP A 160 -11.32 20.15 -4.65
CA ASP A 160 -12.07 21.28 -5.18
C ASP A 160 -12.53 21.09 -6.64
N VAL A 161 -11.84 20.24 -7.40
CA VAL A 161 -12.18 19.94 -8.80
C VAL A 161 -12.72 18.52 -9.02
N THR A 162 -12.62 17.63 -8.01
CA THR A 162 -13.04 16.22 -8.08
C THR A 162 -14.43 16.04 -8.66
N GLU A 163 -15.44 16.73 -8.14
CA GLU A 163 -16.81 16.55 -8.62
C GLU A 163 -17.01 17.02 -10.07
N ALA A 164 -16.33 18.10 -10.48
CA ALA A 164 -16.41 18.61 -11.84
C ALA A 164 -15.80 17.60 -12.82
N VAL A 165 -14.63 17.05 -12.50
CA VAL A 165 -13.96 16.00 -13.29
C VAL A 165 -14.81 14.74 -13.34
N ILE A 166 -15.42 14.32 -12.23
CA ILE A 166 -16.33 13.16 -12.22
C ILE A 166 -17.52 13.38 -13.16
N ARG A 167 -18.16 14.56 -13.12
CA ARG A 167 -19.29 14.87 -14.00
C ARG A 167 -18.90 14.93 -15.48
N GLU A 168 -17.68 15.35 -15.78
CA GLU A 168 -17.14 15.36 -17.14
C GLU A 168 -16.80 13.94 -17.64
N VAL A 169 -16.15 13.13 -16.80
CA VAL A 169 -15.63 11.82 -17.20
C VAL A 169 -16.68 10.70 -17.11
N GLY A 170 -17.55 10.74 -16.09
CA GLY A 170 -18.54 9.71 -15.77
C GLY A 170 -19.40 9.23 -16.95
N PRO A 171 -19.95 10.13 -17.79
CA PRO A 171 -20.76 9.75 -18.95
C PRO A 171 -20.02 8.95 -20.02
N HIS A 172 -18.68 8.98 -19.98
CA HIS A 172 -17.81 8.31 -20.95
C HIS A 172 -17.22 6.99 -20.44
N VAL A 173 -17.45 6.66 -19.16
CA VAL A 173 -17.06 5.38 -18.58
C VAL A 173 -17.97 4.28 -19.16
N ARG A 174 -17.37 3.17 -19.59
CA ARG A 174 -18.16 2.04 -20.13
C ARG A 174 -19.07 1.44 -19.06
N ARG A 175 -20.25 0.95 -19.47
CA ARG A 175 -21.25 0.41 -18.53
C ARG A 175 -20.75 -0.83 -17.76
N ASP A 176 -19.85 -1.59 -18.37
CA ASP A 176 -19.21 -2.77 -17.81
C ASP A 176 -17.90 -2.48 -17.06
N ALA A 177 -17.53 -1.21 -16.90
CA ALA A 177 -16.32 -0.76 -16.21
C ALA A 177 -16.59 -0.31 -14.76
N LEU A 178 -15.53 0.09 -14.07
CA LEU A 178 -15.53 0.70 -12.75
C LEU A 178 -15.10 2.17 -12.82
N LEU A 179 -15.89 3.06 -12.20
CA LEU A 179 -15.46 4.41 -11.83
C LEU A 179 -15.19 4.45 -10.33
N MET A 180 -14.00 4.91 -9.94
CA MET A 180 -13.63 5.08 -8.54
C MET A 180 -12.85 6.38 -8.31
N ASP A 181 -12.79 6.81 -7.06
CA ASP A 181 -11.99 7.95 -6.61
C ASP A 181 -11.07 7.55 -5.46
N VAL A 182 -10.08 8.42 -5.18
CA VAL A 182 -9.16 8.31 -4.03
C VAL A 182 -9.20 9.56 -3.14
N THR A 183 -10.29 10.32 -3.21
CA THR A 183 -10.42 11.62 -2.54
C THR A 183 -10.40 11.44 -1.01
N SER A 184 -10.17 12.49 -0.24
CA SER A 184 -10.25 12.44 1.24
C SER A 184 -11.64 12.73 1.82
N VAL A 185 -12.63 13.03 0.99
CA VAL A 185 -14.05 13.19 1.34
C VAL A 185 -14.89 12.24 0.48
N LYS A 186 -15.98 11.68 1.00
CA LYS A 186 -16.71 10.57 0.34
C LYS A 186 -18.12 10.93 -0.09
N GLU A 187 -18.88 11.69 0.70
CA GLU A 187 -20.30 11.92 0.41
C GLU A 187 -20.50 12.58 -0.96
N ALA A 188 -19.85 13.72 -1.20
CA ALA A 188 -20.02 14.46 -2.44
C ALA A 188 -19.42 13.75 -3.67
N PRO A 189 -18.17 13.21 -3.65
CA PRO A 189 -17.63 12.48 -4.79
C PRO A 189 -18.40 11.20 -5.11
N LEU A 190 -18.82 10.43 -4.11
CA LEU A 190 -19.59 9.20 -4.34
C LEU A 190 -20.95 9.51 -4.97
N ALA A 191 -21.66 10.53 -4.48
CA ALA A 191 -22.91 10.98 -5.07
C ALA A 191 -22.72 11.44 -6.52
N ALA A 192 -21.66 12.21 -6.80
CA ALA A 192 -21.33 12.66 -8.15
C ALA A 192 -21.03 11.48 -9.09
N MET A 193 -20.29 10.46 -8.65
CA MET A 193 -20.01 9.28 -9.46
C MET A 193 -21.30 8.50 -9.76
N LEU A 194 -22.11 8.23 -8.75
CA LEU A 194 -23.37 7.48 -8.91
C LEU A 194 -24.35 8.16 -9.88
N ALA A 195 -24.37 9.50 -9.90
CA ALA A 195 -25.23 10.29 -10.75
C ALA A 195 -24.70 10.48 -12.18
N SER A 196 -23.38 10.38 -12.41
CA SER A 196 -22.75 10.70 -13.69
C SER A 196 -22.51 9.50 -14.60
N THR A 197 -22.61 8.28 -14.08
CA THR A 197 -22.40 7.05 -14.86
C THR A 197 -23.43 5.99 -14.52
N GLU A 198 -23.60 5.02 -15.41
CA GLU A 198 -24.34 3.77 -15.18
C GLU A 198 -23.40 2.60 -14.86
N ALA A 199 -22.09 2.82 -14.93
CA ALA A 199 -21.05 1.87 -14.59
C ALA A 199 -21.06 1.48 -13.09
N SER A 200 -20.18 0.54 -12.72
CA SER A 200 -19.89 0.26 -11.32
C SER A 200 -19.19 1.45 -10.68
N VAL A 201 -19.46 1.69 -9.39
CA VAL A 201 -18.94 2.82 -8.63
C VAL A 201 -18.47 2.35 -7.26
N VAL A 202 -17.21 2.65 -6.93
CA VAL A 202 -16.66 2.42 -5.58
C VAL A 202 -15.86 3.65 -5.18
N ALA A 203 -16.17 4.24 -4.03
CA ALA A 203 -15.38 5.34 -3.50
C ALA A 203 -14.31 4.83 -2.55
N THR A 204 -13.11 5.39 -2.61
CA THR A 204 -12.02 5.00 -1.71
C THR A 204 -11.31 6.18 -1.08
N HIS A 205 -10.64 5.95 0.05
CA HIS A 205 -9.73 6.91 0.66
C HIS A 205 -8.50 6.17 1.19
N PRO A 206 -7.35 6.27 0.49
CA PRO A 206 -6.07 5.88 1.05
C PRO A 206 -5.75 6.73 2.27
N MET A 207 -5.67 6.14 3.47
CA MET A 207 -5.40 6.84 4.73
C MET A 207 -3.91 7.15 4.93
N PHE A 208 -3.20 7.36 3.82
CA PHE A 208 -1.76 7.57 3.75
C PHE A 208 -1.43 8.51 2.59
N GLY A 209 -0.31 9.23 2.72
CA GLY A 209 0.14 10.16 1.69
C GLY A 209 0.89 9.48 0.54
N PRO A 210 1.15 10.22 -0.56
CA PRO A 210 1.80 9.69 -1.76
C PRO A 210 3.27 9.30 -1.57
N ASN A 211 3.90 9.74 -0.47
CA ASN A 211 5.29 9.45 -0.13
C ASN A 211 5.43 8.28 0.84
N VAL A 212 4.38 7.47 1.02
CA VAL A 212 4.45 6.29 1.88
C VAL A 212 5.53 5.33 1.39
N HIS A 213 6.34 4.81 2.31
CA HIS A 213 7.46 3.95 1.96
C HIS A 213 7.02 2.58 1.42
N SER A 214 5.87 2.06 1.87
CA SER A 214 5.28 0.80 1.38
C SER A 214 3.77 0.79 1.64
N LEU A 215 3.04 0.02 0.83
CA LEU A 215 1.57 -0.14 0.96
C LEU A 215 1.19 -1.19 2.01
N GLN A 216 2.12 -2.06 2.39
CA GLN A 216 1.84 -3.17 3.30
C GLN A 216 1.45 -2.65 4.70
N GLY A 217 0.27 -3.07 5.16
CA GLY A 217 -0.31 -2.65 6.44
C GLY A 217 -0.94 -1.25 6.42
N GLN A 218 -0.84 -0.52 5.31
CA GLN A 218 -1.50 0.77 5.18
C GLN A 218 -3.00 0.58 4.99
N ARG A 219 -3.79 1.51 5.53
CA ARG A 219 -5.24 1.42 5.51
C ARG A 219 -5.85 2.14 4.32
N VAL A 220 -6.83 1.51 3.69
CA VAL A 220 -7.70 2.12 2.69
C VAL A 220 -9.14 1.96 3.14
N VAL A 221 -9.88 3.07 3.18
CA VAL A 221 -11.32 3.02 3.41
C VAL A 221 -12.01 2.76 2.09
N VAL A 222 -12.95 1.81 2.08
CA VAL A 222 -13.81 1.49 0.94
C VAL A 222 -15.25 1.84 1.30
N CYS A 223 -15.87 2.65 0.44
CA CYS A 223 -17.27 3.03 0.51
C CYS A 223 -18.00 2.45 -0.71
N PRO A 224 -18.74 1.34 -0.54
CA PRO A 224 -19.52 0.73 -1.61
C PRO A 224 -20.51 1.71 -2.26
N GLY A 225 -20.57 1.72 -3.59
CA GLY A 225 -21.54 2.50 -4.36
C GLY A 225 -22.50 1.60 -5.13
N ARG A 226 -22.04 1.07 -6.27
CA ARG A 226 -22.80 0.18 -7.16
C ARG A 226 -21.86 -0.82 -7.85
N GLY A 227 -22.31 -2.07 -8.03
CA GLY A 227 -21.59 -3.09 -8.81
C GLY A 227 -20.65 -3.97 -7.98
N GLU A 228 -21.18 -5.10 -7.51
CA GLU A 228 -20.49 -6.00 -6.57
C GLU A 228 -19.25 -6.69 -7.16
N ALA A 229 -19.27 -7.02 -8.45
CA ALA A 229 -18.15 -7.72 -9.10
C ALA A 229 -16.88 -6.87 -9.15
N TRP A 230 -17.00 -5.61 -9.54
CA TRP A 230 -15.88 -4.67 -9.56
C TRP A 230 -15.41 -4.28 -8.17
N GLU A 231 -16.33 -4.17 -7.21
CA GLU A 231 -15.96 -3.98 -5.80
C GLU A 231 -15.12 -5.16 -5.28
N ALA A 232 -15.57 -6.39 -5.51
CA ALA A 232 -14.84 -7.59 -5.11
C ALA A 232 -13.46 -7.68 -5.79
N TRP A 233 -13.40 -7.35 -7.08
CA TRP A 233 -12.13 -7.26 -7.82
C TRP A 233 -11.20 -6.21 -7.18
N LEU A 234 -11.68 -4.99 -6.93
CA LEU A 234 -10.86 -3.93 -6.36
C LEU A 234 -10.33 -4.32 -4.97
N ARG A 235 -11.17 -4.90 -4.11
CA ARG A 235 -10.76 -5.41 -2.80
C ARG A 235 -9.65 -6.46 -2.92
N LYS A 236 -9.74 -7.37 -3.90
CA LYS A 236 -8.69 -8.35 -4.18
C LYS A 236 -7.37 -7.66 -4.57
N GLN A 237 -7.43 -6.64 -5.43
CA GLN A 237 -6.23 -5.90 -5.86
C GLN A 237 -5.56 -5.15 -4.70
N LEU A 238 -6.36 -4.45 -3.89
CA LEU A 238 -5.86 -3.72 -2.71
C LEU A 238 -5.24 -4.68 -1.69
N ALA A 239 -5.91 -5.81 -1.40
CA ALA A 239 -5.40 -6.83 -0.49
C ALA A 239 -4.14 -7.53 -1.03
N ALA A 240 -4.04 -7.75 -2.35
CA ALA A 240 -2.85 -8.31 -2.98
C ALA A 240 -1.61 -7.42 -2.78
N ARG A 241 -1.81 -6.10 -2.71
CA ARG A 241 -0.79 -5.08 -2.37
C ARG A 241 -0.56 -4.92 -0.87
N GLY A 242 -1.15 -5.78 -0.05
CA GLY A 242 -0.98 -5.78 1.39
C GLY A 242 -1.70 -4.65 2.13
N LEU A 243 -2.64 -3.95 1.48
CA LEU A 243 -3.46 -2.94 2.12
C LEU A 243 -4.48 -3.57 3.07
N GLU A 244 -4.72 -2.90 4.20
CA GLU A 244 -5.81 -3.22 5.12
C GLU A 244 -7.06 -2.45 4.70
N ILE A 245 -8.11 -3.20 4.35
CA ILE A 245 -9.37 -2.61 3.92
C ILE A 245 -10.25 -2.35 5.13
N THR A 246 -10.83 -1.15 5.21
CA THR A 246 -11.81 -0.78 6.23
C THR A 246 -13.09 -0.31 5.56
N ASP A 247 -14.22 -0.91 5.94
CA ASP A 247 -15.52 -0.57 5.38
C ASP A 247 -16.17 0.59 6.13
N ALA A 248 -16.76 1.52 5.38
CA ALA A 248 -17.58 2.60 5.93
C ALA A 248 -18.61 3.06 4.91
N THR A 249 -19.75 3.57 5.36
CA THR A 249 -20.57 4.42 4.48
C THR A 249 -19.88 5.76 4.27
N ALA A 250 -20.16 6.44 3.16
CA ALA A 250 -19.61 7.77 2.88
C ALA A 250 -19.88 8.76 4.04
N ALA A 251 -21.09 8.75 4.59
CA ALA A 251 -21.46 9.59 5.72
C ALA A 251 -20.76 9.21 7.05
N GLN A 252 -20.51 7.92 7.29
CA GLN A 252 -19.72 7.50 8.45
C GLN A 252 -18.27 7.96 8.33
N HIS A 253 -17.69 7.80 7.13
CA HIS A 253 -16.34 8.24 6.83
C HIS A 253 -16.17 9.74 7.03
N ASP A 254 -17.02 10.57 6.40
CA ASP A 254 -16.86 12.03 6.45
C ASP A 254 -17.07 12.58 7.87
N ARG A 255 -18.02 12.01 8.63
CA ARG A 255 -18.15 12.32 10.07
C ARG A 255 -16.88 11.98 10.86
N ALA A 256 -16.26 10.82 10.60
CA ALA A 256 -15.03 10.43 11.28
C ALA A 256 -13.85 11.34 10.90
N MET A 257 -13.74 11.71 9.61
CA MET A 257 -12.68 12.60 9.13
C MET A 257 -12.82 14.02 9.68
N ALA A 258 -14.04 14.53 9.83
CA ALA A 258 -14.26 15.83 10.47
C ALA A 258 -13.68 15.88 11.90
N VAL A 259 -13.83 14.80 12.68
CA VAL A 259 -13.25 14.70 14.03
C VAL A 259 -11.72 14.63 13.98
N VAL A 260 -11.16 13.80 13.09
CA VAL A 260 -9.70 13.64 12.96
C VAL A 260 -9.03 14.95 12.51
N GLN A 261 -9.65 15.68 11.57
CA GLN A 261 -9.15 16.97 11.12
C GLN A 261 -9.16 18.02 12.23
N VAL A 262 -10.23 18.08 13.03
CA VAL A 262 -10.27 18.95 14.23
C VAL A 262 -9.15 18.59 15.20
N LEU A 263 -8.96 17.30 15.50
CA LEU A 263 -7.92 16.86 16.44
C LEU A 263 -6.49 17.19 15.97
N ASN A 264 -6.22 17.19 14.66
CA ASN A 264 -4.91 17.51 14.12
C ASN A 264 -4.66 19.02 13.95
N HIS A 265 -5.70 19.85 13.84
CA HIS A 265 -5.57 21.31 13.72
C HIS A 265 -5.58 22.05 15.06
N TYR A 266 -5.89 21.37 16.17
CA TYR A 266 -5.85 21.90 17.53
C TYR A 266 -4.71 21.33 18.40
N GLN A 267 -3.59 20.91 17.79
CA GLN A 267 -2.35 20.56 18.50
C GLN A 267 -1.38 21.74 18.55
#